data_AF-A0A081S3D3-F1
#
_entry.id   AF-A0A081S3D3-F1
#
_cell.length_a   1.000
_cell.length_b   1.000
_cell.length_c   1.000
_cell.angle_alpha   90.00
_cell.angle_beta   90.00
_cell.angle_gamma   90.00
#
_symmetry.space_group_name_H-M   'P 1'
#
loop_
_entity.id
_entity.type
_entity.pdbx_description
1 polymer ?
#
loop_
_entity_poly.entity_id
_entity_poly.type
_entity_poly.pdbx_seq_one_letter_code
_entity_poly.pdbx_strand_id
1 'polypeptide(L)'
;MNKINSLESKVRSYCRAYPVMFTKAKNSHLIDKDGKKYLDFLCGAGSLNYGHNNPDLKNKVIDYLNQDGIIHSLDLATESKEEFLDSFSKNILSPRNLDYKITWNAVNSIDHSLSTYLNV
;
A
#
# COMPACT_ATOMS: atom_id res chain seq x y z
N MET A 1 -12.57 -10.53 -20.16
CA MET A 1 -12.02 -11.54 -19.23
C MET A 1 -11.23 -12.66 -19.92
N ASN A 2 -11.50 -12.94 -21.20
CA ASN A 2 -10.89 -14.06 -21.94
C ASN A 2 -9.35 -14.10 -21.92
N LYS A 3 -8.67 -12.97 -22.18
CA LYS A 3 -7.19 -12.90 -22.14
C LYS A 3 -6.61 -13.22 -20.76
N ILE A 4 -7.26 -12.71 -19.70
CA ILE A 4 -6.84 -12.98 -18.32
C ILE A 4 -6.99 -14.48 -18.03
N ASN A 5 -8.10 -15.08 -18.45
CA ASN A 5 -8.32 -16.52 -18.24
C ASN A 5 -7.34 -17.43 -18.99
N SER A 6 -6.88 -17.03 -20.19
CA SER A 6 -5.96 -17.83 -21.00
C SER A 6 -4.50 -17.67 -20.60
N LEU A 7 -4.11 -16.51 -20.04
CA LEU A 7 -2.70 -16.20 -19.76
C LEU A 7 -2.34 -16.21 -18.28
N GLU A 8 -3.29 -15.95 -17.38
CA GLU A 8 -3.01 -15.88 -15.95
C GLU A 8 -2.97 -17.27 -15.29
N SER A 9 -2.05 -17.45 -14.34
CA SER A 9 -1.92 -18.67 -13.53
C SER A 9 -3.24 -19.11 -12.91
N LYS A 10 -3.39 -20.43 -12.70
CA LYS A 10 -4.56 -21.02 -12.04
C LYS A 10 -4.64 -20.69 -10.55
N VAL A 11 -3.58 -20.17 -9.92
CA VAL A 11 -3.59 -19.86 -8.47
C VAL A 11 -4.47 -18.64 -8.10
N ARG A 12 -4.88 -17.83 -9.08
CA ARG A 12 -5.64 -16.57 -8.89
C ARG A 12 -6.98 -16.74 -8.16
N SER A 13 -7.25 -16.04 -7.06
CA SER A 13 -8.50 -16.26 -6.29
C SER A 13 -9.55 -15.16 -6.46
N TYR A 14 -9.19 -13.88 -6.35
CA TYR A 14 -10.16 -12.78 -6.30
C TYR A 14 -10.93 -12.56 -7.60
N CYS A 15 -10.28 -12.68 -8.76
CA CYS A 15 -10.94 -12.54 -10.07
C CYS A 15 -11.94 -13.67 -10.37
N ARG A 16 -11.87 -14.80 -9.64
CA ARG A 16 -12.89 -15.85 -9.67
C ARG A 16 -14.07 -15.54 -8.75
N ALA A 17 -13.79 -15.05 -7.54
CA ALA A 17 -14.82 -14.66 -6.58
C ALA A 17 -15.64 -13.44 -7.08
N TYR A 18 -14.97 -12.51 -7.76
CA TYR A 18 -15.56 -11.28 -8.31
C TYR A 18 -15.22 -11.18 -9.81
N PRO A 19 -15.94 -11.88 -10.70
CA PRO A 19 -15.65 -11.93 -12.14
C PRO A 19 -16.12 -10.65 -12.87
N VAL A 20 -15.74 -9.49 -12.34
CA VAL A 20 -16.10 -8.16 -12.83
C VAL A 20 -14.85 -7.44 -13.33
N MET A 21 -14.99 -6.70 -14.42
CA MET A 21 -13.90 -5.90 -14.99
C MET A 21 -13.99 -4.46 -14.46
N PHE A 22 -13.23 -4.16 -13.41
CA PHE A 22 -13.15 -2.82 -12.82
C PHE A 22 -12.25 -1.88 -13.64
N THR A 23 -12.62 -0.60 -13.71
CA THR A 23 -11.90 0.43 -14.49
C THR A 23 -11.51 1.65 -13.67
N LYS A 24 -12.30 2.04 -12.67
CA LYS A 24 -12.03 3.20 -11.82
C LYS A 24 -12.32 2.86 -10.36
N ALA A 25 -11.67 3.59 -9.46
CA ALA A 25 -11.91 3.47 -8.03
C ALA A 25 -11.68 4.82 -7.34
N LYS A 26 -12.54 5.18 -6.38
CA LYS A 26 -12.39 6.37 -5.55
C LYS A 26 -13.06 6.17 -4.19
N ASN A 27 -12.33 6.46 -3.12
CA ASN A 27 -12.73 6.21 -1.74
C ASN A 27 -13.21 4.76 -1.60
N SER A 28 -14.43 4.54 -1.10
CA SER A 28 -15.02 3.22 -0.90
C SER A 28 -15.69 2.62 -2.15
N HIS A 29 -15.48 3.18 -3.35
CA HIS A 29 -16.21 2.74 -4.54
C HIS A 29 -15.32 2.24 -5.65
N LEU A 30 -15.74 1.13 -6.25
CA LEU A 30 -15.23 0.59 -7.52
C LEU A 30 -16.26 0.84 -8.62
N ILE A 31 -15.80 1.07 -9.84
CA ILE A 31 -16.64 1.28 -11.02
C ILE A 31 -16.19 0.29 -12.09
N ASP A 32 -17.12 -0.49 -12.63
CA ASP A 32 -16.83 -1.44 -13.69
C ASP A 32 -16.77 -0.80 -15.09
N LYS A 33 -16.44 -1.60 -16.10
CA LYS A 33 -16.35 -1.16 -17.50
C LYS A 33 -17.68 -0.67 -18.07
N ASP A 34 -18.80 -1.10 -17.50
CA ASP A 34 -20.15 -0.77 -17.93
C ASP A 34 -20.71 0.41 -17.11
N GLY A 35 -19.88 0.99 -16.22
CA GLY A 35 -20.20 2.15 -15.39
C GLY A 35 -20.94 1.81 -14.09
N LYS A 36 -21.17 0.53 -13.78
CA LYS A 36 -21.82 0.13 -12.54
C LYS A 36 -20.89 0.38 -11.35
N LYS A 37 -21.45 1.00 -10.32
CA LYS A 37 -20.75 1.35 -9.08
C LYS A 37 -20.96 0.26 -8.03
N TYR A 38 -19.90 -0.10 -7.33
CA TYR A 38 -19.87 -1.09 -6.26
C TYR A 38 -19.33 -0.43 -4.99
N LEU A 39 -19.91 -0.76 -3.84
CA LEU A 39 -19.35 -0.43 -2.55
C LEU A 39 -18.30 -1.49 -2.18
N ASP A 40 -17.07 -1.07 -1.96
CA ASP A 40 -15.93 -1.94 -1.70
C ASP A 40 -15.77 -2.18 -0.20
N PHE A 41 -16.18 -3.38 0.25
CA PHE A 41 -15.95 -3.87 1.61
C PHE A 41 -14.74 -4.81 1.70
N LEU A 42 -14.11 -5.13 0.57
CA LEU A 42 -12.87 -5.90 0.55
C LEU A 42 -11.69 -5.01 0.95
N CYS A 43 -11.70 -3.74 0.55
CA CYS A 43 -10.67 -2.73 0.86
C CYS A 43 -9.25 -3.22 0.60
N GLY A 44 -9.06 -4.03 -0.46
CA GLY A 44 -7.78 -4.66 -0.78
C GLY A 44 -7.26 -5.57 0.34
N ALA A 45 -8.13 -6.36 0.98
CA ALA A 45 -7.81 -7.17 2.16
C ALA A 45 -7.22 -6.33 3.32
N GLY A 46 -7.75 -5.12 3.52
CA GLY A 46 -7.35 -4.19 4.57
C GLY A 46 -6.19 -3.25 4.23
N SER A 47 -5.60 -3.35 3.03
CA SER A 47 -4.53 -2.44 2.61
C SER A 47 -5.01 -1.00 2.32
N LEU A 48 -6.31 -0.80 2.09
CA LEU A 48 -6.88 0.48 1.68
C LEU A 48 -7.73 1.14 2.77
N ASN A 49 -7.16 1.35 3.96
CA ASN A 49 -7.86 1.97 5.10
C ASN A 49 -8.39 3.39 4.80
N TYR A 50 -7.75 4.13 3.90
CA TYR A 50 -8.19 5.47 3.46
C TYR A 50 -8.99 5.45 2.15
N GLY A 51 -9.34 4.26 1.65
CA GLY A 51 -10.00 4.03 0.37
C GLY A 51 -9.09 4.24 -0.84
N HIS A 52 -9.65 3.96 -2.02
CA HIS A 52 -8.95 4.10 -3.29
C HIS A 52 -8.70 5.57 -3.63
N ASN A 53 -7.48 5.92 -4.07
CA ASN A 53 -7.18 7.25 -4.62
C ASN A 53 -7.66 8.41 -3.74
N ASN A 54 -7.44 8.31 -2.42
CA ASN A 54 -7.71 9.40 -1.48
C ASN A 54 -7.07 10.70 -2.04
N PRO A 55 -7.83 11.80 -2.22
CA PRO A 55 -7.35 12.99 -2.90
C PRO A 55 -6.07 13.57 -2.30
N ASP A 56 -5.97 13.61 -0.98
CA ASP A 56 -4.82 14.20 -0.28
C ASP A 56 -3.56 13.35 -0.50
N LEU A 57 -3.68 12.03 -0.34
CA LEU A 57 -2.58 11.09 -0.58
C LEU A 57 -2.17 11.07 -2.06
N LYS A 58 -3.16 11.03 -2.97
CA LYS A 58 -2.93 10.98 -4.42
C LYS A 58 -2.16 12.22 -4.88
N ASN A 59 -2.56 13.40 -4.44
CA ASN A 59 -1.90 14.64 -4.83
C ASN A 59 -0.45 14.67 -4.35
N LYS A 60 -0.17 14.25 -3.10
CA LYS A 60 1.20 14.17 -2.59
C LYS A 60 2.11 13.23 -3.39
N VAL A 61 1.59 12.08 -3.82
CA VAL A 61 2.35 11.16 -4.69
C VAL A 61 2.63 11.80 -6.05
N ILE A 62 1.64 12.47 -6.66
CA ILE A 62 1.81 13.17 -7.94
C ILE A 62 2.85 14.28 -7.81
N ASP A 63 2.78 15.08 -6.74
CA ASP A 63 3.73 16.16 -6.49
C ASP A 63 5.15 15.65 -6.33
N TYR A 64 5.35 14.54 -5.62
CA TYR A 64 6.67 13.91 -5.46
C TYR A 64 7.25 13.43 -6.80
N LEU A 65 6.41 12.83 -7.65
CA LEU A 65 6.80 12.37 -8.98
C LEU A 65 7.14 13.53 -9.91
N ASN A 66 6.38 14.63 -9.86
CA ASN A 66 6.63 15.82 -10.68
C ASN A 66 7.92 16.57 -10.29
N GLN A 67 8.47 16.28 -9.11
CA GLN A 67 9.74 16.82 -8.64
C GLN A 67 10.93 15.91 -8.95
N ASP A 68 10.74 14.87 -9.77
CA ASP A 68 11.76 13.84 -10.07
C ASP A 68 12.31 13.18 -8.79
N GLY A 69 11.46 13.02 -7.77
CA GLY A 69 11.84 12.42 -6.50
C GLY A 69 12.34 10.99 -6.65
N ILE A 70 13.30 10.60 -5.80
CA ILE A 70 13.92 9.26 -5.84
C ILE A 70 12.89 8.16 -5.56
N ILE A 71 12.66 7.27 -6.55
CA ILE A 71 11.68 6.18 -6.43
C ILE A 71 12.28 4.93 -5.80
N HIS A 72 13.57 4.69 -6.01
CA HIS A 72 14.26 3.50 -5.50
C HIS A 72 15.69 3.85 -5.09
N SER A 73 16.00 3.62 -3.82
CA SER A 73 17.27 4.04 -3.23
C SER A 73 17.97 2.92 -2.43
N LEU A 74 17.43 1.70 -2.39
CA LEU A 74 17.87 0.64 -1.47
C LEU A 74 17.94 1.17 -0.02
N ASP A 75 19.12 1.20 0.61
CA ASP A 75 19.33 1.64 1.98
C ASP A 75 19.79 3.11 2.11
N LEU A 76 20.02 3.79 0.98
CA LEU A 76 20.51 5.18 0.96
C LEU A 76 19.60 6.08 1.80
N ALA A 77 20.22 7.08 2.43
CA ALA A 77 19.50 8.14 3.09
C ALA A 77 18.79 9.03 2.06
N THR A 78 17.53 9.36 2.32
CA THR A 78 16.72 10.27 1.50
C THR A 78 15.96 11.21 2.43
N GLU A 79 15.67 12.42 1.95
CA GLU A 79 14.83 13.39 2.67
C GLU A 79 13.46 12.76 3.02
N SER A 80 12.83 12.07 2.06
CA SER A 80 11.54 11.38 2.29
C SER A 80 11.59 10.30 3.38
N LYS A 81 12.74 9.63 3.57
CA LYS A 81 12.94 8.62 4.62
C LYS A 81 13.05 9.29 5.99
N GLU A 82 13.80 10.39 6.08
CA GLU A 82 13.92 11.18 7.31
C GLU A 82 12.58 11.79 7.72
N GLU A 83 11.87 12.44 6.79
CA GLU A 83 10.54 13.01 7.03
C GLU A 83 9.52 11.97 7.51
N PHE A 84 9.58 10.74 6.97
CA PHE A 84 8.74 9.65 7.45
C PHE A 84 9.07 9.28 8.90
N LEU A 85 10.35 9.11 9.23
CA LEU A 85 10.78 8.72 10.58
C LEU A 85 10.36 9.77 11.61
N ASP A 86 10.55 11.05 11.29
CA ASP A 86 10.13 12.17 12.13
C ASP A 86 8.62 12.22 12.32
N SER A 87 7.86 12.09 11.22
CA SER A 87 6.40 12.09 11.27
C SER A 87 5.86 10.89 12.06
N PHE A 88 6.43 9.70 11.86
CA PHE A 88 6.01 8.50 12.57
C PHE A 88 6.32 8.60 14.06
N SER A 89 7.52 9.07 14.41
CA SER A 89 7.91 9.32 15.79
C SER A 89 6.94 10.29 16.48
N LYS A 90 6.77 11.47 15.88
CA LYS A 90 5.92 12.55 16.40
C LYS A 90 4.44 12.18 16.53
N ASN A 91 3.88 11.50 15.54
CA ASN A 91 2.43 11.27 15.47
C ASN A 91 2.02 9.91 16.07
N ILE A 92 2.90 8.92 16.04
CA ILE A 92 2.59 7.55 16.45
C ILE A 92 3.29 7.18 17.76
N LEU A 93 4.63 7.23 17.79
CA LEU A 93 5.42 6.70 18.90
C LEU A 93 5.37 7.57 20.15
N SER A 94 5.77 8.84 20.05
CA SER A 94 5.88 9.74 21.22
C SER A 94 4.56 9.94 21.96
N PRO A 95 3.40 10.16 21.30
CA PRO A 95 2.13 10.31 22.00
C PRO A 95 1.67 9.05 22.75
N ARG A 96 2.26 7.89 22.44
CA ARG A 96 1.94 6.60 23.04
C ARG A 96 3.05 6.09 23.97
N ASN A 97 4.10 6.89 24.20
CA ASN A 97 5.26 6.53 25.00
C ASN A 97 5.91 5.21 24.53
N LEU A 98 6.03 5.01 23.21
CA LEU A 98 6.65 3.84 22.62
C LEU A 98 8.09 4.15 22.20
N ASP A 99 9.05 3.40 22.71
CA ASP A 99 10.47 3.49 22.34
C ASP A 99 10.85 2.34 21.39
N TYR A 100 10.62 2.55 20.10
CA TYR A 100 10.89 1.55 19.06
C TYR A 100 11.77 2.11 17.94
N LYS A 101 12.66 1.25 17.44
CA LYS A 101 13.39 1.46 16.18
C LYS A 101 12.64 0.80 15.02
N ILE A 102 12.80 1.34 13.82
CA ILE A 102 12.11 0.87 12.61
C ILE A 102 13.05 0.08 11.72
N THR A 103 12.58 -1.08 11.25
CA THR A 103 13.18 -1.84 10.14
C THR A 103 12.22 -1.88 8.96
N TRP A 104 12.75 -1.98 7.74
CA TRP A 104 12.01 -1.80 6.49
C TRP A 104 11.87 -3.11 5.71
N ASN A 105 10.82 -3.89 5.99
CA ASN A 105 10.56 -5.15 5.28
C ASN A 105 9.13 -5.66 5.52
N ALA A 106 8.35 -5.85 4.44
CA ALA A 106 6.97 -6.33 4.56
C ALA A 106 6.84 -7.86 4.49
N VAL A 107 7.34 -8.48 3.42
CA VAL A 107 7.14 -9.92 3.13
C VAL A 107 7.84 -10.81 4.15
N ASN A 108 9.02 -10.40 4.60
CA ASN A 108 9.81 -11.14 5.57
C ASN A 108 9.71 -10.51 6.96
N SER A 109 8.68 -9.72 7.25
CA SER A 109 8.53 -9.03 8.54
C SER A 109 8.57 -10.03 9.71
N ILE A 110 7.86 -11.15 9.57
CA ILE A 110 7.83 -12.23 10.57
C ILE A 110 9.21 -12.87 10.71
N ASP A 111 9.80 -13.36 9.63
CA ASP A 111 11.11 -14.03 9.65
C ASP A 111 12.23 -13.12 10.15
N HIS A 112 12.20 -11.85 9.74
CA HIS A 112 13.17 -10.86 10.19
C HIS A 112 12.95 -10.46 11.64
N SER A 113 11.70 -10.39 12.12
CA SER A 113 11.44 -10.13 13.53
C SER A 113 12.08 -11.22 14.38
N LEU A 114 11.88 -12.50 14.02
CA LEU A 114 12.52 -13.64 14.67
C LEU A 114 14.05 -13.56 14.61
N SER A 115 14.62 -13.24 13.44
CA SER A 115 16.07 -13.09 13.28
C SER A 115 16.64 -11.91 14.08
N THR A 116 15.91 -10.79 14.17
CA THR A 116 16.34 -9.62 14.93
C THR A 116 16.34 -9.96 16.42
N TYR A 117 15.26 -10.57 16.94
CA TYR A 117 15.19 -11.04 18.34
C TYR A 117 16.32 -12.00 18.72
N LEU A 118 16.87 -12.76 17.77
CA LEU A 118 17.99 -13.68 18.01
C LEU A 118 19.37 -13.01 17.91
N ASN A 119 19.45 -11.78 17.39
CA ASN A 119 20.69 -11.04 17.15
C ASN A 119 20.75 -9.69 17.92
N VAL A 120 19.85 -9.45 18.88
CA VAL A 120 19.96 -8.39 19.90
C VAL A 120 20.12 -9.01 21.28
#